data_AF-A0AA35TCL0-F1
#
_entry.id   AF-A0AA35TCL0-F1
#
_cell.length_a   1.000
_cell.length_b   1.000
_cell.length_c   1.000
_cell.angle_alpha   90.00
_cell.angle_beta   90.00
_cell.angle_gamma   90.00
#
_symmetry.space_group_name_H-M   'P 1'
#
loop_
_entity.id
_entity.type
_entity.pdbx_description
1 polymer ?
#
loop_
_entity_poly.entity_id
_entity_poly.type
_entity_poly.pdbx_seq_one_letter_code
_entity_poly.pdbx_strand_id
1 'polypeptide(L)'
;MAMEAIMPQRASEKLTRVAKEIAEQKVLESDAVQTYICGECGYAAHNQQPVKCPVCSSLPERFQMVDKSSLQHVAVDEGGTAEEETFDGVRLQWSEQSKKALRRVPRGYMRRNVKARIEKSARSQKIATITNAFATEIIDDSMGEAAAVREDAPELRAVQAQTDAQNVDVVQGFESPVQWTEEAIERLNLVPAGFMRNITQTRIEQRAQENDVPQVTLDFAARVIEDGRSLANEVLGQYYQQPDQD
;
A
#
# COMPACT_ATOMS: atom_id res chain seq x y z
N MET A 1 27.30 -28.87 27.68
CA MET A 1 28.22 -27.84 27.16
C MET A 1 29.11 -28.41 26.04
N ALA A 2 28.54 -28.97 24.96
CA ALA A 2 29.30 -29.56 23.85
C ALA A 2 28.88 -29.05 22.45
N MET A 3 27.74 -28.37 22.34
CA MET A 3 27.26 -27.78 21.08
C MET A 3 27.73 -26.34 20.84
N GLU A 4 28.45 -25.75 21.80
CA GLU A 4 28.89 -24.35 21.74
C GLU A 4 30.35 -24.20 21.28
N ALA A 5 31.10 -25.31 21.23
CA ALA A 5 32.48 -25.35 20.76
C ALA A 5 32.62 -25.58 19.25
N ILE A 6 31.53 -25.95 18.56
CA ILE A 6 31.55 -26.37 17.14
C ILE A 6 30.84 -25.35 16.21
N MET A 7 30.03 -24.44 16.76
CA MET A 7 29.26 -23.48 15.96
C MET A 7 29.65 -22.03 16.30
N PRO A 8 30.00 -21.19 15.32
CA PRO A 8 30.27 -19.78 15.57
C PRO A 8 29.01 -19.09 16.10
N GLN A 9 29.14 -18.35 17.20
CA GLN A 9 28.04 -17.74 17.99
C GLN A 9 26.95 -17.06 17.12
N ARG A 10 27.35 -16.34 16.07
CA ARG A 10 26.43 -15.66 15.12
C ARG A 10 25.51 -16.60 14.34
N ALA A 11 25.93 -17.84 14.08
CA ALA A 11 25.08 -18.84 13.43
C ALA A 11 24.04 -19.39 14.42
N SER A 12 24.40 -19.58 15.68
CA SER A 12 23.48 -20.05 16.73
C SER A 12 22.39 -19.02 17.07
N GLU A 13 22.72 -17.73 17.10
CA GLU A 13 21.74 -16.65 17.33
C GLU A 13 20.75 -16.53 16.17
N LYS A 14 21.22 -16.61 14.92
CA LYS A 14 20.37 -16.58 13.73
C LYS A 14 19.45 -17.80 13.66
N LEU A 15 19.97 -18.99 13.93
CA LEU A 15 19.15 -20.21 13.99
C LEU A 15 18.12 -20.15 15.11
N THR A 16 18.47 -19.57 16.26
CA THR A 16 17.53 -19.39 17.38
C THR A 16 16.43 -18.39 17.03
N ARG A 17 16.74 -17.30 16.31
CA ARG A 17 15.73 -16.36 15.79
C ARG A 17 14.80 -17.02 14.77
N VAL A 18 15.35 -17.74 13.80
CA VAL A 18 14.58 -18.47 12.79
C VAL A 18 13.69 -19.55 13.46
N ALA A 19 14.22 -20.27 14.46
CA ALA A 19 13.44 -21.24 15.21
C ALA A 19 12.29 -20.59 16.01
N LYS A 20 12.52 -19.40 16.58
CA LYS A 20 11.49 -18.61 17.27
C LYS A 20 10.41 -18.14 16.28
N GLU A 21 10.79 -17.64 15.12
CA GLU A 21 9.87 -17.22 14.05
C GLU A 21 9.01 -18.40 13.54
N ILE A 22 9.63 -19.56 13.34
CA ILE A 22 8.91 -20.80 12.95
C ILE A 22 7.97 -21.28 14.05
N ALA A 23 8.38 -21.17 15.32
CA ALA A 23 7.52 -21.53 16.45
C ALA A 23 6.34 -20.57 16.60
N GLU A 24 6.55 -19.26 16.40
CA GLU A 24 5.50 -18.26 16.38
C GLU A 24 4.53 -18.49 15.21
N GLN A 25 5.04 -18.79 14.01
CA GLN A 25 4.20 -19.20 12.87
C GLN A 25 3.38 -20.45 13.18
N LYS A 26 3.97 -21.50 13.78
CA LYS A 26 3.21 -22.71 14.15
C LYS A 26 2.16 -22.47 15.23
N VAL A 27 2.42 -21.57 16.17
CA VAL A 27 1.44 -21.19 17.19
C VAL A 27 0.31 -20.35 16.58
N LEU A 28 0.62 -19.49 15.62
CA LEU A 28 -0.36 -18.75 14.81
C LEU A 28 -1.21 -19.70 13.94
N GLU A 29 -0.61 -20.76 13.41
CA GLU A 29 -1.30 -21.81 12.66
C GLU A 29 -2.16 -22.72 13.55
N SER A 30 -1.79 -22.87 14.83
CA SER A 30 -2.53 -23.72 15.77
C SER A 30 -3.91 -23.13 16.10
N ASP A 31 -4.95 -23.94 15.96
CA ASP A 31 -6.38 -23.62 16.20
C ASP A 31 -6.71 -23.21 17.66
N ALA A 32 -5.71 -23.00 18.52
CA ALA A 32 -5.89 -22.72 19.93
C ALA A 32 -5.83 -21.23 20.31
N VAL A 33 -5.43 -20.34 19.39
CA VAL A 33 -5.31 -18.90 19.69
C VAL A 33 -6.68 -18.22 19.59
N GLN A 34 -7.33 -18.03 20.74
CA GLN A 34 -8.55 -17.22 20.84
C GLN A 34 -8.17 -15.74 20.71
N THR A 35 -8.72 -15.04 19.73
CA THR A 35 -8.48 -13.60 19.53
C THR A 35 -9.70 -12.82 19.98
N TYR A 36 -9.49 -11.80 20.81
CA TYR A 36 -10.52 -10.88 21.28
C TYR A 36 -10.25 -9.48 20.73
N ILE A 37 -11.19 -8.90 20.01
CA ILE A 37 -11.05 -7.58 19.39
C ILE A 37 -11.93 -6.59 20.13
N CYS A 38 -11.35 -5.47 20.57
CA CYS A 38 -12.10 -4.36 21.14
C CYS A 38 -12.96 -3.69 20.05
N GLY A 39 -14.27 -3.64 20.23
CA GLY A 39 -15.20 -3.00 19.28
C GLY A 39 -15.17 -1.47 19.26
N GLU A 40 -14.34 -0.81 20.07
CA GLU A 40 -14.24 0.65 20.11
C GLU A 40 -12.95 1.18 19.47
N CYS A 41 -11.82 0.49 19.66
CA CYS A 41 -10.52 0.92 19.11
C CYS A 41 -9.80 -0.14 18.28
N GLY A 42 -10.38 -1.33 18.10
CA GLY A 42 -9.80 -2.41 17.31
C GLY A 42 -8.61 -3.13 17.96
N TYR A 43 -8.33 -2.91 19.25
CA TYR A 43 -7.23 -3.62 19.93
C TYR A 43 -7.49 -5.14 19.97
N ALA A 44 -6.55 -5.92 19.44
CA ALA A 44 -6.59 -7.38 19.46
C ALA A 44 -5.79 -7.94 20.64
N ALA A 45 -6.48 -8.58 21.57
CA ALA A 45 -5.90 -9.39 22.63
C ALA A 45 -5.91 -10.87 22.22
N HIS A 46 -4.96 -11.65 22.72
CA HIS A 46 -4.82 -13.07 22.38
C HIS A 46 -4.84 -13.94 23.62
N ASN A 47 -5.41 -15.14 23.49
CA ASN A 47 -5.52 -16.20 24.49
C ASN A 47 -6.37 -15.88 25.73
N GLN A 48 -6.48 -14.61 26.14
CA GLN A 48 -7.23 -14.19 27.31
C GLN A 48 -7.99 -12.90 27.01
N GLN A 49 -9.26 -12.84 27.45
CA GLN A 49 -10.06 -11.63 27.38
C GLN A 49 -9.56 -10.61 28.43
N PRO A 50 -9.14 -9.41 28.01
CA PRO A 50 -8.63 -8.41 28.94
C PRO A 50 -9.77 -7.78 29.74
N VAL A 51 -9.52 -7.48 31.02
CA VAL A 51 -10.48 -6.83 31.93
C VAL A 51 -10.78 -5.39 31.49
N LYS A 52 -9.83 -4.72 30.84
CA LYS A 52 -9.99 -3.38 30.24
C LYS A 52 -9.13 -3.27 28.99
N CYS A 53 -9.59 -2.50 28.00
CA CYS A 53 -8.77 -2.22 26.83
C CYS A 53 -7.56 -1.33 27.21
N PRO A 54 -6.32 -1.69 26.83
CA PRO A 54 -5.14 -0.86 27.12
C PRO A 54 -5.08 0.42 26.26
N VAL A 55 -5.82 0.48 25.15
CA VAL A 55 -5.80 1.63 24.22
C VAL A 55 -6.88 2.65 24.56
N CYS A 56 -8.14 2.22 24.69
CA CYS A 56 -9.29 3.12 24.93
C CYS A 56 -9.92 2.97 26.32
N SER A 57 -9.41 2.08 27.19
CA SER A 57 -9.97 1.81 28.52
C SER A 57 -11.41 1.28 28.54
N SER A 58 -11.93 0.78 27.41
CA SER A 58 -13.25 0.17 27.32
C SER A 58 -13.40 -1.06 28.22
N LEU A 59 -14.65 -1.34 28.61
CA LEU A 59 -15.06 -2.50 29.40
C LEU A 59 -14.90 -3.82 28.64
N PRO A 60 -14.83 -4.98 29.35
CA PRO A 60 -14.58 -6.28 28.72
C PRO A 60 -15.75 -6.73 27.83
N GLU A 61 -16.96 -6.26 28.11
CA GLU A 61 -18.18 -6.53 27.31
C GLU A 61 -18.09 -6.01 25.87
N ARG A 62 -17.24 -5.02 25.62
CA ARG A 62 -17.00 -4.48 24.28
C ARG A 62 -16.03 -5.32 23.45
N PHE A 63 -15.42 -6.36 24.04
CA PHE A 63 -14.58 -7.29 23.30
C PHE A 63 -15.41 -8.36 22.62
N GLN A 64 -15.20 -8.51 21.31
CA GLN A 64 -15.77 -9.57 20.50
C GLN A 64 -14.72 -10.66 20.29
N MET A 65 -15.09 -11.90 20.57
CA MET A 65 -14.22 -13.05 20.31
C MET A 65 -14.34 -13.45 18.84
N VAL A 66 -13.22 -13.50 18.15
CA VAL A 66 -13.12 -13.98 16.77
C VAL A 66 -12.70 -15.43 16.78
N ASP A 67 -13.61 -16.29 16.32
CA ASP A 67 -13.34 -17.70 16.10
C ASP A 67 -12.93 -17.96 14.64
N LYS A 68 -11.78 -18.60 14.46
CA LYS A 68 -11.21 -18.93 13.15
C LYS A 68 -12.12 -19.88 12.36
N SER A 69 -12.75 -20.84 13.03
CA SER A 69 -13.64 -21.80 12.36
C SER A 69 -14.87 -21.08 11.79
N SER A 70 -15.45 -20.16 12.56
CA SER A 70 -16.55 -19.31 12.15
C SER A 70 -16.20 -18.43 10.94
N LEU A 71 -15.02 -17.81 10.92
CA LEU A 71 -14.57 -17.03 9.76
C LEU A 71 -14.38 -17.89 8.50
N GLN A 72 -13.90 -19.12 8.65
CA GLN A 72 -13.77 -20.04 7.53
C GLN A 72 -15.12 -20.44 6.95
N HIS A 73 -16.12 -20.70 7.81
CA HIS A 73 -17.49 -20.96 7.37
C HIS A 73 -18.09 -19.77 6.62
N VAL A 74 -17.96 -18.56 7.16
CA VAL A 74 -18.41 -17.33 6.49
C VAL A 74 -17.74 -17.17 5.12
N ALA A 75 -16.44 -17.43 5.03
CA ALA A 75 -15.72 -17.31 3.77
C ALA A 75 -16.16 -18.35 2.72
N VAL A 76 -16.55 -19.56 3.15
CA VAL A 76 -17.14 -20.59 2.27
C VAL A 76 -18.51 -20.15 1.77
N ASP A 77 -19.38 -19.67 2.66
CA ASP A 77 -20.71 -19.12 2.30
C ASP A 77 -20.57 -17.92 1.37
N GLU A 78 -19.47 -17.18 1.50
CA GLU A 78 -19.12 -16.05 0.65
C GLU A 78 -18.64 -16.42 -0.76
N GLY A 79 -18.68 -17.70 -1.13
CA GLY A 79 -18.31 -18.19 -2.46
C GLY A 79 -16.93 -18.84 -2.53
N GLY A 80 -16.42 -19.30 -1.38
CA GLY A 80 -15.18 -20.06 -1.27
C GLY A 80 -13.96 -19.22 -0.92
N THR A 81 -12.89 -19.91 -0.52
CA THR A 81 -11.60 -19.32 -0.14
C THR A 81 -10.55 -19.58 -1.19
N ALA A 82 -9.76 -18.54 -1.49
CA ALA A 82 -8.57 -18.65 -2.30
C ALA A 82 -7.35 -18.23 -1.47
N GLU A 83 -6.38 -19.13 -1.35
CA GLU A 83 -5.14 -18.87 -0.62
C GLU A 83 -4.26 -17.92 -1.44
N GLU A 84 -3.73 -16.89 -0.80
CA GLU A 84 -2.69 -16.04 -1.36
C GLU A 84 -1.53 -15.91 -0.37
N GLU A 85 -0.32 -15.97 -0.91
CA GLU A 85 0.90 -15.66 -0.15
C GLU A 85 1.13 -14.15 -0.20
N THR A 86 1.16 -13.53 0.98
CA THR A 86 1.54 -12.12 1.13
C THR A 86 3.03 -11.94 0.84
N PHE A 87 3.46 -10.70 0.60
CA PHE A 87 4.86 -10.38 0.32
C PHE A 87 5.85 -10.90 1.39
N ASP A 88 5.39 -11.02 2.64
CA ASP A 88 6.20 -11.45 3.79
C ASP A 88 6.15 -12.97 4.03
N GLY A 89 5.63 -13.76 3.08
CA GLY A 89 5.56 -15.22 3.16
C GLY A 89 4.44 -15.77 4.04
N VAL A 90 3.55 -14.92 4.57
CA VAL A 90 2.37 -15.34 5.34
C VAL A 90 1.24 -15.69 4.38
N ARG A 91 0.64 -16.87 4.55
CA ARG A 91 -0.52 -17.32 3.76
C ARG A 91 -1.82 -16.79 4.38
N LEU A 92 -2.62 -16.09 3.58
CA LEU A 92 -3.94 -15.61 3.97
C LEU A 92 -5.01 -16.18 3.03
N GLN A 93 -6.15 -16.54 3.61
CA GLN A 93 -7.31 -17.02 2.88
C GLN A 93 -8.20 -15.82 2.55
N TRP A 94 -8.48 -15.60 1.27
CA TRP A 94 -9.40 -14.56 0.84
C TRP A 94 -10.72 -15.18 0.39
N SER A 95 -11.85 -14.69 0.90
CA SER A 95 -13.13 -15.04 0.32
C SER A 95 -13.30 -14.45 -1.09
N GLU A 96 -14.02 -15.14 -1.96
CA GLU A 96 -14.26 -14.66 -3.32
C GLU A 96 -15.01 -13.31 -3.33
N GLN A 97 -15.94 -13.12 -2.39
CA GLN A 97 -16.63 -11.84 -2.22
C GLN A 97 -15.68 -10.71 -1.77
N SER A 98 -14.70 -10.96 -0.91
CA SER A 98 -13.67 -9.97 -0.56
C SER A 98 -12.86 -9.54 -1.78
N LYS A 99 -12.45 -10.50 -2.63
CA LYS A 99 -11.73 -10.19 -3.89
C LYS A 99 -12.60 -9.40 -4.86
N LYS A 100 -13.90 -9.69 -4.93
CA LYS A 100 -14.86 -8.91 -5.71
C LYS A 100 -14.98 -7.47 -5.18
N ALA A 101 -15.03 -7.28 -3.86
CA ALA A 101 -15.04 -5.95 -3.25
C ALA A 101 -13.77 -5.17 -3.60
N LEU A 102 -12.59 -5.79 -3.47
CA LEU A 102 -11.32 -5.18 -3.85
C LEU A 102 -11.26 -4.78 -5.34
N ARG A 103 -11.88 -5.57 -6.23
CA ARG A 103 -11.99 -5.25 -7.66
C ARG A 103 -12.86 -4.03 -7.97
N ARG A 104 -13.74 -3.61 -7.06
CA ARG A 104 -14.56 -2.39 -7.22
C ARG A 104 -13.77 -1.11 -6.99
N VAL A 105 -12.60 -1.18 -6.33
CA VAL A 105 -11.74 -0.02 -6.12
C VAL A 105 -11.24 0.51 -7.48
N PRO A 106 -11.53 1.78 -7.86
CA PRO A 106 -11.35 2.25 -9.24
C PRO A 106 -9.92 2.24 -9.74
N ARG A 107 -8.96 2.72 -8.91
CA ARG A 107 -7.58 2.94 -9.34
C ARG A 107 -6.67 1.80 -8.89
N GLY A 108 -5.78 1.36 -9.79
CA GLY A 108 -4.86 0.26 -9.53
C GLY A 108 -3.95 0.48 -8.33
N TYR A 109 -3.43 1.70 -8.11
CA TYR A 109 -2.62 2.00 -6.93
C TYR A 109 -3.44 1.98 -5.64
N MET A 110 -4.65 2.56 -5.64
CA MET A 110 -5.54 2.53 -4.48
C MET A 110 -5.87 1.09 -4.10
N ARG A 111 -6.16 0.25 -5.10
CA ARG A 111 -6.41 -1.18 -4.88
C ARG A 111 -5.22 -1.89 -4.23
N ARG A 112 -3.99 -1.61 -4.65
CA ARG A 112 -2.77 -2.17 -4.04
C ARG A 112 -2.58 -1.69 -2.59
N ASN A 113 -2.78 -0.39 -2.35
CA ASN A 113 -2.68 0.18 -1.00
C ASN A 113 -3.73 -0.41 -0.05
N VAL A 114 -4.98 -0.51 -0.50
CA VAL A 114 -6.06 -1.10 0.28
C VAL A 114 -5.81 -2.58 0.53
N LYS A 115 -5.34 -3.35 -0.47
CA LYS A 115 -4.92 -4.74 -0.27
C LYS A 115 -3.86 -4.85 0.83
N ALA A 116 -2.80 -4.03 0.77
CA ALA A 116 -1.74 -4.04 1.78
C ALA A 116 -2.27 -3.66 3.18
N ARG A 117 -3.21 -2.71 3.27
CA ARG A 117 -3.87 -2.34 4.54
C ARG A 117 -4.69 -3.49 5.11
N ILE A 118 -5.48 -4.18 4.28
CA ILE A 118 -6.26 -5.36 4.70
C ILE A 118 -5.33 -6.46 5.21
N GLU A 119 -4.27 -6.79 4.47
CA GLU A 119 -3.30 -7.82 4.87
C GLU A 119 -2.56 -7.45 6.16
N LYS A 120 -2.17 -6.18 6.33
CA LYS A 120 -1.56 -5.67 7.57
C LYS A 120 -2.53 -5.79 8.75
N SER A 121 -3.79 -5.39 8.56
CA SER A 121 -4.82 -5.47 9.59
C SER A 121 -5.07 -6.92 10.01
N ALA A 122 -5.30 -7.82 9.05
CA ALA A 122 -5.50 -9.24 9.29
C ALA A 122 -4.34 -9.86 10.08
N ARG A 123 -3.09 -9.52 9.72
CA ARG A 123 -1.90 -9.98 10.47
C ARG A 123 -1.82 -9.43 11.88
N SER A 124 -2.05 -8.12 12.06
CA SER A 124 -2.02 -7.50 13.38
C SER A 124 -3.06 -8.09 14.34
N GLN A 125 -4.20 -8.53 13.79
CA GLN A 125 -5.28 -9.18 14.52
C GLN A 125 -5.16 -10.71 14.54
N LYS A 126 -4.13 -11.29 13.91
CA LYS A 126 -3.92 -12.75 13.77
C LYS A 126 -5.12 -13.50 13.16
N ILE A 127 -5.78 -12.85 12.21
CA ILE A 127 -6.86 -13.43 11.42
C ILE A 127 -6.28 -14.04 10.14
N ALA A 128 -6.47 -15.34 9.95
CA ALA A 128 -5.98 -16.04 8.75
C ALA A 128 -6.94 -15.94 7.55
N THR A 129 -8.23 -15.71 7.80
CA THR A 129 -9.29 -15.71 6.78
C THR A 129 -9.97 -14.35 6.67
N ILE A 130 -9.86 -13.73 5.51
CA ILE A 130 -10.39 -12.40 5.16
C ILE A 130 -11.80 -12.56 4.57
N THR A 131 -12.80 -12.15 5.34
CA THR A 131 -14.23 -12.13 4.96
C THR A 131 -14.62 -10.81 4.29
N ASN A 132 -15.75 -10.80 3.59
CA ASN A 132 -16.21 -9.64 2.82
C ASN A 132 -16.44 -8.43 3.74
N ALA A 133 -17.13 -8.65 4.86
CA ALA A 133 -17.43 -7.58 5.84
C ALA A 133 -16.15 -6.89 6.33
N PHE A 134 -15.13 -7.67 6.68
CA PHE A 134 -13.84 -7.16 7.12
C PHE A 134 -13.12 -6.38 6.01
N ALA A 135 -13.14 -6.89 4.77
CA ALA A 135 -12.53 -6.21 3.64
C ALA A 135 -13.26 -4.90 3.28
N THR A 136 -14.59 -4.88 3.33
CA THR A 136 -15.40 -3.69 2.99
C THR A 136 -15.21 -2.55 3.96
N GLU A 137 -15.13 -2.84 5.27
CA GLU A 137 -14.88 -1.81 6.29
C GLU A 137 -13.55 -1.08 6.02
N ILE A 138 -12.48 -1.84 5.77
CA ILE A 138 -11.16 -1.26 5.48
C ILE A 138 -11.13 -0.55 4.12
N ILE A 139 -11.87 -1.05 3.12
CA ILE A 139 -12.03 -0.36 1.83
C ILE A 139 -12.70 0.99 2.05
N ASP A 140 -13.82 1.03 2.77
CA ASP A 140 -14.61 2.24 2.98
C ASP A 140 -13.84 3.27 3.81
N ASP A 141 -13.16 2.85 4.88
CA ASP A 141 -12.28 3.71 5.67
C ASP A 141 -11.14 4.29 4.82
N SER A 142 -10.48 3.45 4.03
CA SER A 142 -9.37 3.91 3.19
C SER A 142 -9.81 4.82 2.06
N MET A 143 -11.02 4.63 1.53
CA MET A 143 -11.61 5.51 0.52
C MET A 143 -12.12 6.81 1.14
N GLY A 144 -12.65 6.75 2.36
CA GLY A 144 -13.06 7.90 3.17
C GLY A 144 -11.88 8.78 3.57
N GLU A 145 -10.78 8.19 4.04
CA GLU A 145 -9.53 8.91 4.33
C GLU A 145 -8.95 9.54 3.06
N ALA A 146 -8.93 8.81 1.95
CA ALA A 146 -8.52 9.35 0.67
C ALA A 146 -9.44 10.49 0.17
N ALA A 147 -10.72 10.49 0.56
CA ALA A 147 -11.64 11.59 0.27
C ALA A 147 -11.42 12.79 1.22
N ALA A 148 -11.21 12.56 2.52
CA ALA A 148 -10.97 13.59 3.52
C ALA A 148 -9.66 14.35 3.26
N VAL A 149 -8.58 13.65 2.93
CA VAL A 149 -7.30 14.27 2.51
C VAL A 149 -7.50 15.19 1.29
N ARG A 150 -8.48 14.91 0.43
CA ARG A 150 -8.81 15.78 -0.72
C ARG A 150 -9.68 16.98 -0.37
N GLU A 151 -10.36 16.96 0.77
CA GLU A 151 -11.05 18.16 1.31
C GLU A 151 -10.04 19.14 1.87
N ASP A 152 -9.03 18.66 2.58
CA ASP A 152 -8.00 19.50 3.19
C ASP A 152 -6.94 20.01 2.19
N ALA A 153 -6.88 19.45 0.98
CA ALA A 153 -5.92 19.85 -0.07
C ALA A 153 -6.60 20.07 -1.44
N PRO A 154 -7.26 21.24 -1.66
CA PRO A 154 -7.99 21.53 -2.90
C PRO A 154 -7.09 21.56 -4.15
N GLU A 155 -5.82 21.90 -4.01
CA GLU A 155 -4.84 21.89 -5.11
C GLU A 155 -4.55 20.47 -5.63
N LEU A 156 -4.38 19.50 -4.71
CA LEU A 156 -4.21 18.08 -5.06
C LEU A 156 -5.49 17.51 -5.70
N ARG A 157 -6.67 18.01 -5.32
CA ARG A 157 -7.95 17.63 -5.93
C ARG A 157 -8.04 18.08 -7.39
N ALA A 158 -7.57 19.29 -7.70
CA ALA A 158 -7.54 19.83 -9.07
C ALA A 158 -6.58 19.05 -9.97
N VAL A 159 -5.36 18.79 -9.49
CA VAL A 159 -4.35 17.99 -10.23
C VAL A 159 -4.86 16.57 -10.47
N GLN A 160 -5.47 15.94 -9.46
CA GLN A 160 -5.98 14.58 -9.60
C GLN A 160 -7.26 14.52 -10.46
N ALA A 161 -8.17 15.48 -10.39
CA ALA A 161 -9.35 15.55 -11.26
C ALA A 161 -8.96 15.73 -12.73
N GLN A 162 -7.91 16.51 -12.99
CA GLN A 162 -7.29 16.62 -14.31
C GLN A 162 -6.70 15.27 -14.73
N THR A 163 -5.93 14.58 -13.88
CA THR A 163 -5.42 13.24 -14.23
C THR A 163 -6.51 12.18 -14.38
N ASP A 164 -7.64 12.32 -13.68
CA ASP A 164 -8.75 11.37 -13.71
C ASP A 164 -9.58 11.55 -14.99
N ALA A 165 -9.82 12.79 -15.41
CA ALA A 165 -10.43 13.12 -16.71
C ALA A 165 -9.52 12.67 -17.87
N GLN A 166 -8.21 12.81 -17.73
CA GLN A 166 -7.21 12.40 -18.73
C GLN A 166 -6.95 10.88 -18.76
N ASN A 167 -7.44 10.09 -17.80
CA ASN A 167 -7.23 8.63 -17.76
C ASN A 167 -8.41 7.82 -18.33
N VAL A 168 -9.58 8.43 -18.48
CA VAL A 168 -10.74 7.75 -19.10
C VAL A 168 -10.57 7.68 -20.63
N ASP A 169 -9.67 8.46 -21.20
CA ASP A 169 -9.51 8.62 -22.65
C ASP A 169 -8.11 8.25 -23.17
N VAL A 170 -7.48 7.19 -22.64
CA VAL A 170 -6.21 6.68 -23.18
C VAL A 170 -6.45 5.43 -24.02
N VAL A 171 -7.12 5.65 -25.16
CA VAL A 171 -6.90 4.88 -26.38
C VAL A 171 -6.26 5.84 -27.38
N GLN A 172 -4.95 5.71 -27.57
CA GLN A 172 -4.17 6.26 -28.69
C GLN A 172 -4.35 7.76 -29.01
N GLY A 173 -3.41 8.60 -28.56
CA GLY A 173 -3.27 9.94 -29.11
C GLY A 173 -2.32 10.82 -28.31
N PHE A 174 -1.17 11.12 -28.90
CA PHE A 174 -0.27 12.18 -28.45
C PHE A 174 -0.90 13.52 -28.86
N GLU A 175 -1.82 14.07 -28.06
CA GLU A 175 -2.35 15.42 -28.30
C GLU A 175 -1.83 16.37 -27.22
N SER A 176 -0.70 17.01 -27.52
CA SER A 176 -0.16 18.14 -26.75
C SER A 176 -0.76 19.44 -27.29
N PRO A 177 -1.20 20.40 -26.44
CA PRO A 177 -1.64 21.72 -26.87
C PRO A 177 -0.50 22.60 -27.40
N VAL A 178 0.75 22.21 -27.15
CA VAL A 178 1.97 22.91 -27.60
C VAL A 178 2.57 22.18 -28.80
N GLN A 179 3.19 22.92 -29.73
CA GLN A 179 3.89 22.31 -30.85
C GLN A 179 5.24 21.74 -30.40
N TRP A 180 5.56 20.50 -30.80
CA TRP A 180 6.82 19.84 -30.48
C TRP A 180 7.64 19.62 -31.74
N THR A 181 8.97 19.77 -31.65
CA THR A 181 9.87 19.26 -32.68
C THR A 181 10.02 17.74 -32.56
N GLU A 182 10.29 17.07 -33.68
CA GLU A 182 10.49 15.61 -33.72
C GLU A 182 11.62 15.16 -32.78
N GLU A 183 12.71 15.94 -32.74
CA GLU A 183 13.85 15.73 -31.84
C GLU A 183 13.48 15.81 -30.35
N ALA A 184 12.57 16.72 -29.99
CA ALA A 184 12.10 16.85 -28.61
C ALA A 184 11.22 15.65 -28.19
N ILE A 185 10.42 15.12 -29.11
CA ILE A 185 9.61 13.92 -28.91
C ILE A 185 10.52 12.69 -28.71
N GLU A 186 11.57 12.55 -29.53
CA GLU A 186 12.53 11.46 -29.38
C GLU A 186 13.22 11.52 -28.01
N ARG A 187 13.62 12.71 -27.56
CA ARG A 187 14.22 12.92 -26.23
C ARG A 187 13.27 12.56 -25.09
N LEU A 188 11.99 12.86 -25.23
CA LEU A 188 10.94 12.47 -24.29
C LEU A 188 10.70 10.96 -24.29
N ASN A 189 10.80 10.30 -25.45
CA ASN A 189 10.64 8.86 -25.59
C ASN A 189 11.75 8.04 -24.92
N LEU A 190 12.92 8.65 -24.65
CA LEU A 190 13.95 8.05 -23.80
C LEU A 190 13.51 7.90 -22.33
N VAL A 191 12.53 8.69 -21.88
CA VAL A 191 11.92 8.53 -20.56
C VAL A 191 11.02 7.30 -20.58
N PRO A 192 11.10 6.39 -19.59
CA PRO A 192 10.27 5.19 -19.55
C PRO A 192 8.77 5.50 -19.68
N ALA A 193 8.08 4.71 -20.50
CA ALA A 193 6.67 4.89 -20.76
C ALA A 193 5.81 4.76 -19.49
N GLY A 194 4.65 5.40 -19.50
CA GLY A 194 3.73 5.45 -18.37
C GLY A 194 3.88 6.74 -17.55
N PHE A 195 3.81 6.61 -16.23
CA PHE A 195 3.72 7.76 -15.32
C PHE A 195 4.89 8.75 -15.47
N MET A 196 6.13 8.26 -15.54
CA MET A 196 7.30 9.14 -15.63
C MET A 196 7.30 10.00 -16.89
N ARG A 197 6.94 9.42 -18.05
CA ARG A 197 6.85 10.17 -19.31
C ARG A 197 5.72 11.21 -19.28
N ASN A 198 4.55 10.83 -18.77
CA ASN A 198 3.40 11.76 -18.68
C ASN A 198 3.72 12.95 -17.78
N ILE A 199 4.30 12.71 -16.59
CA ILE A 199 4.72 13.80 -15.68
C ILE A 199 5.79 14.69 -16.32
N THR A 200 6.75 14.08 -17.01
CA THR A 200 7.80 14.83 -17.71
C THR A 200 7.22 15.71 -18.82
N GLN A 201 6.28 15.17 -19.60
CA GLN A 201 5.58 15.93 -20.64
C GLN A 201 4.83 17.12 -20.04
N THR A 202 3.97 16.89 -19.04
CA THR A 202 3.22 17.96 -18.38
C THR A 202 4.14 19.05 -17.84
N ARG A 203 5.29 18.67 -17.25
CA ARG A 203 6.26 19.64 -16.73
C ARG A 203 6.91 20.46 -17.85
N ILE A 204 7.23 19.86 -18.99
CA ILE A 204 7.78 20.56 -20.15
C ILE A 204 6.74 21.54 -20.72
N GLU A 205 5.49 21.11 -20.86
CA GLU A 205 4.40 21.96 -21.36
C GLU A 205 4.14 23.15 -20.42
N GLN A 206 4.07 22.89 -19.11
CA GLN A 206 3.93 23.95 -18.11
C GLN A 206 5.08 24.95 -18.19
N ARG A 207 6.32 24.47 -18.30
CA ARG A 207 7.49 25.34 -18.40
C ARG A 207 7.50 26.12 -19.71
N ALA A 208 7.06 25.51 -20.80
CA ALA A 208 6.94 26.19 -22.10
C ALA A 208 5.91 27.32 -22.01
N GLN A 209 4.77 27.08 -21.35
CA GLN A 209 3.75 28.09 -21.13
C GLN A 209 4.24 29.22 -20.20
N GLU A 210 4.95 28.92 -19.12
CA GLU A 210 5.56 29.91 -18.21
C GLU A 210 6.61 30.81 -18.89
N ASN A 211 7.27 30.31 -19.94
CA ASN A 211 8.30 31.03 -20.68
C ASN A 211 7.81 31.59 -22.02
N ASP A 212 6.49 31.55 -22.28
CA ASP A 212 5.86 31.96 -23.54
C ASP A 212 6.54 31.34 -24.78
N VAL A 213 6.98 30.09 -24.66
CA VAL A 213 7.63 29.33 -25.74
C VAL A 213 6.55 28.63 -26.57
N PRO A 214 6.29 29.05 -27.82
CA PRO A 214 5.21 28.49 -28.64
C PRO A 214 5.53 27.11 -29.21
N GLN A 215 6.82 26.74 -29.25
CA GLN A 215 7.30 25.47 -29.79
C GLN A 215 8.39 24.87 -28.91
N VAL A 216 8.17 23.64 -28.42
CA VAL A 216 9.14 22.89 -27.62
C VAL A 216 10.25 22.35 -28.53
N THR A 217 11.46 22.87 -28.33
CA THR A 217 12.68 22.43 -29.02
C THR A 217 13.45 21.40 -28.19
N LEU A 218 14.41 20.70 -28.82
CA LEU A 218 15.27 19.71 -28.17
C LEU A 218 15.99 20.27 -26.93
N ASP A 219 16.62 21.43 -27.08
CA ASP A 219 17.40 22.08 -26.01
C ASP A 219 16.49 22.48 -24.84
N PHE A 220 15.28 22.97 -25.12
CA PHE A 220 14.31 23.29 -24.08
C PHE A 220 13.87 22.03 -23.31
N ALA A 221 13.46 20.97 -24.02
CA ALA A 221 13.05 19.72 -23.39
C ALA A 221 14.19 19.09 -22.57
N ALA A 222 15.42 19.11 -23.08
CA ALA A 222 16.59 18.58 -22.39
C ALA A 222 16.89 19.32 -21.08
N ARG A 223 16.80 20.66 -21.07
CA ARG A 223 16.98 21.48 -19.86
C ARG A 223 15.95 21.16 -18.80
N VAL A 224 14.66 21.12 -19.16
CA VAL A 224 13.59 20.84 -18.20
C VAL A 224 13.72 19.43 -17.60
N ILE A 225 14.13 18.44 -18.40
CA ILE A 225 14.38 17.08 -17.92
C ILE A 225 15.56 17.06 -16.95
N GLU A 226 16.65 17.77 -17.25
CA GLU A 226 17.82 17.83 -16.38
C GLU A 226 17.52 18.57 -15.06
N ASP A 227 16.80 19.69 -15.12
CA ASP A 227 16.32 20.41 -13.94
C ASP A 227 15.46 19.51 -13.04
N GLY A 228 14.57 18.73 -13.66
CA GLY A 228 13.75 17.75 -12.95
C GLY A 228 14.58 16.66 -12.25
N ARG A 229 15.64 16.19 -12.91
CA ARG A 229 16.57 15.19 -12.35
C ARG A 229 17.41 15.78 -11.23
N SER A 230 17.90 17.02 -11.39
CA SER A 230 18.69 17.72 -10.38
C SER A 230 17.88 17.93 -9.10
N LEU A 231 16.64 18.42 -9.21
CA LEU A 231 15.74 18.59 -8.07
C LEU A 231 15.44 17.25 -7.37
N ALA A 232 15.21 16.18 -8.12
CA ALA A 232 14.98 14.85 -7.54
C ALA A 232 16.21 14.35 -6.77
N ASN A 233 17.42 14.55 -7.31
CA ASN A 233 18.66 14.20 -6.63
C ASN A 233 18.90 15.04 -5.38
N GLU A 234 18.59 16.33 -5.41
CA GLU A 234 18.69 17.22 -4.24
C GLU A 234 17.76 16.76 -3.11
N VAL A 235 16.49 16.51 -3.44
CA VAL A 235 15.49 16.05 -2.47
C VAL A 235 15.90 14.70 -1.88
N LEU A 236 16.30 13.73 -2.71
CA LEU A 236 16.79 12.43 -2.23
C LEU A 236 18.05 12.58 -1.36
N GLY A 237 18.96 13.49 -1.73
CA GLY A 237 20.14 13.82 -0.96
C GLY A 237 19.81 14.31 0.45
N GLN A 238 18.79 15.17 0.59
CA GLN A 238 18.30 15.64 1.89
C GLN A 238 17.76 14.50 2.77
N TYR A 239 17.04 13.54 2.17
CA TYR A 239 16.55 12.36 2.92
C TYR A 239 17.68 11.47 3.44
N TYR A 240 18.75 11.26 2.66
CA TYR A 240 19.90 10.47 3.11
C TYR A 240 20.83 11.23 4.08
N GLN A 241 20.68 12.56 4.18
CA GLN A 241 21.47 13.42 5.07
C GLN A 241 20.84 13.62 6.44
N GLN A 242 19.59 13.21 6.65
CA GLN A 242 19.03 13.18 8.01
C GLN A 242 19.63 11.96 8.74
N PRO A 243 20.54 12.17 9.73
CA PRO A 243 20.92 11.06 10.58
C PRO A 243 19.68 10.60 11.32
N ASP A 244 19.50 9.29 11.43
CA ASP A 244 18.47 8.65 12.25
C ASP A 244 18.35 9.41 13.58
N GLN A 245 17.26 10.16 13.77
CA GLN A 245 16.94 10.69 15.08
C GLN A 245 16.35 9.54 15.88
N ASP A 246 17.15 9.09 16.85
CA ASP A 246 16.87 8.09 17.88
C ASP A 246 15.45 8.18 18.48
#